data_AF-A0A662C4A9-F1
#
_entry.id   AF-A0A662C4A9-F1
#
_cell.length_a   1.000
_cell.length_b   1.000
_cell.length_c   1.000
_cell.angle_alpha   90.00
_cell.angle_beta   90.00
_cell.angle_gamma   90.00
#
_symmetry.space_group_name_H-M   'P 1'
#
loop_
_entity.id
_entity.type
_entity.pdbx_description
1 polymer ?
#
loop_
_entity_poly.entity_id
_entity_poly.type
_entity_poly.pdbx_seq_one_letter_code
_entity_poly.pdbx_strand_id
1 'polypeptide(L)'
;VEKDAVEQVFNKLNESIKNVFLDPDTEIFERYIHNVNEAIIIKTLVSESPLRKVHKIKIPSLEKLLVDMLIDVDVFAAQQGELEFIYKTSFKKFQINKNKMKRYAIRRNREKRMKKLTNTTLA
;
A
#
# COMPACT_ATOMS: atom_id res chain seq x y z
N VAL A 1 -6.14 6.18 6.68
CA VAL A 1 -7.12 7.08 7.35
C VAL A 1 -6.56 8.49 7.32
N GLU A 2 -7.39 9.53 7.22
CA GLU A 2 -6.91 10.92 7.34
C GLU A 2 -6.20 11.11 8.71
N LYS A 3 -5.17 11.96 8.74
CA LYS A 3 -4.27 12.06 9.90
C LYS A 3 -4.99 12.45 11.20
N ASP A 4 -5.97 13.34 11.09
CA ASP A 4 -6.81 13.83 12.18
C ASP A 4 -7.81 12.80 12.72
N ALA A 5 -8.14 11.77 11.93
CA ALA A 5 -9.09 10.73 12.30
C ALA A 5 -8.43 9.39 12.70
N VAL A 6 -7.11 9.23 12.51
CA VAL A 6 -6.43 7.93 12.62
C VAL A 6 -6.58 7.30 14.02
N GLU A 7 -6.38 8.09 15.07
CA GLU A 7 -6.50 7.65 16.47
C GLU A 7 -7.94 7.26 16.83
N GLN A 8 -8.91 8.05 16.40
CA GLN A 8 -10.32 7.77 16.67
C GLN A 8 -10.77 6.47 15.99
N VAL A 9 -10.35 6.25 14.75
CA VAL A 9 -10.64 5.01 14.02
C VAL A 9 -9.95 3.82 14.67
N PHE A 10 -8.69 3.97 15.10
CA PHE A 10 -7.97 2.92 15.82
C PHE A 10 -8.70 2.51 17.10
N ASN A 11 -8.98 3.47 17.98
CA ASN A 11 -9.67 3.21 19.24
C ASN A 11 -11.03 2.55 19.00
N LYS A 12 -11.80 3.05 18.02
CA LYS A 12 -13.13 2.51 17.72
C LYS A 12 -13.10 1.06 17.24
N LEU A 13 -12.15 0.70 16.38
CA LEU A 13 -12.02 -0.67 15.89
C LEU A 13 -11.52 -1.61 16.99
N ASN A 14 -10.59 -1.14 17.82
CA ASN A 14 -9.98 -1.94 18.88
C ASN A 14 -10.95 -2.29 20.02
N GLU A 15 -12.09 -1.58 20.14
CA GLU A 15 -13.19 -1.95 21.06
C GLU A 15 -13.81 -3.32 20.75
N SER A 16 -13.79 -3.74 19.48
CA SER A 16 -14.55 -4.92 19.01
C SER A 16 -13.72 -5.91 18.19
N ILE A 17 -12.54 -5.51 17.72
CA ILE A 17 -11.66 -6.31 16.87
C ILE A 17 -10.33 -6.49 17.60
N LYS A 18 -9.88 -7.73 17.76
CA LYS A 18 -8.69 -8.06 18.57
C LYS A 18 -7.36 -7.64 17.95
N ASN A 19 -7.25 -7.72 16.62
CA ASN A 19 -5.98 -7.65 15.91
C ASN A 19 -5.89 -6.35 15.08
N VAL A 20 -6.04 -5.21 15.75
CA VAL A 20 -5.94 -3.89 15.12
C VAL A 20 -4.59 -3.28 15.47
N PHE A 21 -3.85 -2.84 14.46
CA PHE A 21 -2.51 -2.27 14.61
C PHE A 21 -2.43 -0.90 13.96
N LEU A 22 -2.00 0.10 14.73
CA LEU A 22 -1.80 1.47 14.26
C LEU A 22 -0.36 1.65 13.78
N ASP A 23 -0.19 1.92 12.49
CA ASP A 23 1.08 2.18 11.79
C ASP A 23 2.27 1.36 12.32
N PRO A 24 2.18 0.01 12.31
CA PRO A 24 3.23 -0.84 12.85
C PRO A 24 4.54 -0.67 12.07
N ASP A 25 5.64 -0.61 12.80
CA ASP A 25 6.98 -0.74 12.24
C ASP A 25 7.34 -2.21 12.00
N THR A 26 8.53 -2.45 11.46
CA THR A 26 9.03 -3.79 11.15
C THR A 26 9.09 -4.68 12.40
N GLU A 27 9.50 -4.15 13.55
CA GLU A 27 9.59 -4.94 14.78
C GLU A 27 8.21 -5.37 15.28
N ILE A 28 7.24 -4.45 15.28
CA ILE A 28 5.86 -4.75 15.65
C ILE A 28 5.25 -5.76 14.68
N PHE A 29 5.50 -5.60 13.38
CA PHE A 29 4.98 -6.50 12.36
C PHE A 29 5.50 -7.93 12.56
N GLU A 30 6.83 -8.09 12.68
CA GLU A 30 7.47 -9.39 12.83
C GLU A 30 7.14 -10.05 14.18
N ARG A 31 6.94 -9.31 15.27
CA ARG A 31 6.63 -9.96 16.56
C ARG A 31 5.15 -10.29 16.73
N TYR A 32 4.26 -9.46 16.18
CA TYR A 32 2.85 -9.50 16.56
C TYR A 32 1.86 -9.64 15.40
N ILE A 33 2.29 -9.45 14.15
CA ILE A 33 1.37 -9.42 12.99
C ILE A 33 1.61 -10.58 12.03
N HIS A 34 2.87 -10.97 11.76
CA HIS A 34 3.21 -11.94 10.70
C HIS A 34 2.44 -13.28 10.77
N ASN A 35 2.16 -13.79 11.97
CA ASN A 35 1.43 -15.05 12.20
C ASN A 35 -0.07 -14.85 12.53
N VAL A 36 -0.59 -13.64 12.38
CA VAL A 36 -1.99 -13.33 12.63
C VAL A 36 -2.77 -13.44 11.32
N ASN A 37 -3.70 -14.40 11.25
CA ASN A 37 -4.50 -14.65 10.05
C ASN A 37 -5.36 -13.45 9.61
N GLU A 38 -5.87 -12.66 10.56
CA GLU A 38 -6.81 -11.57 10.29
C GLU A 38 -6.39 -10.32 11.07
N ALA A 39 -5.41 -9.60 10.52
CA ALA A 39 -4.94 -8.33 11.08
C ALA A 39 -5.53 -7.13 10.31
N ILE A 40 -5.98 -6.11 11.05
CA ILE A 40 -6.35 -4.81 10.50
C ILE A 40 -5.20 -3.84 10.77
N ILE A 41 -4.57 -3.37 9.70
CA ILE A 41 -3.51 -2.36 9.79
C ILE A 41 -4.07 -1.00 9.40
N ILE A 42 -3.97 -0.05 10.32
CA ILE A 42 -4.39 1.33 10.13
C ILE A 42 -3.16 2.17 9.81
N LYS A 43 -3.05 2.62 8.56
CA LYS A 43 -2.01 3.56 8.12
C LYS A 43 -2.58 4.96 7.87
N THR A 44 -1.78 5.97 8.20
CA THR A 44 -2.08 7.36 7.86
C THR A 44 -2.03 7.56 6.35
N LEU A 45 -3.05 8.25 5.81
CA LEU A 45 -3.08 8.61 4.40
C LEU A 45 -2.06 9.71 4.14
N VAL A 46 -1.09 9.41 3.28
CA VAL A 46 -0.12 10.41 2.84
C VAL A 46 -0.82 11.39 1.89
N SER A 47 -0.54 12.69 2.02
CA SER A 47 -1.10 13.73 1.14
C SER A 47 -0.89 13.38 -0.34
N GLU A 48 -1.77 13.84 -1.23
CA GLU A 48 -1.80 13.54 -2.67
C GLU A 48 -1.61 12.05 -3.06
N SER A 49 -1.93 11.13 -2.15
CA SER A 49 -2.00 9.71 -2.47
C SER A 49 -2.92 9.46 -3.66
N PRO A 50 -2.52 8.63 -4.64
CA PRO A 50 -3.39 8.26 -5.74
C PRO A 50 -4.61 7.47 -5.26
N LEU A 51 -5.77 8.12 -5.23
CA LEU A 51 -7.06 7.52 -4.86
C LEU A 51 -8.01 7.44 -6.05
N ARG A 52 -8.98 6.52 -5.97
CA ARG A 52 -10.14 6.43 -6.85
C ARG A 52 -11.42 6.46 -6.01
N LYS A 53 -12.50 7.02 -6.54
CA LYS A 53 -13.82 7.03 -5.89
C LYS A 53 -14.66 5.88 -6.45
N VAL A 54 -15.17 5.02 -5.58
CA VAL A 54 -16.09 3.91 -5.90
C VAL A 54 -17.26 3.99 -4.94
N HIS A 55 -18.50 4.08 -5.45
CA HIS A 55 -19.71 4.24 -4.62
C HIS A 55 -19.57 5.32 -3.52
N LYS A 56 -18.98 6.46 -3.88
CA LYS A 56 -18.65 7.59 -2.99
C LYS A 56 -17.52 7.36 -1.96
N ILE A 57 -16.99 6.15 -1.86
CA ILE A 57 -15.86 5.79 -0.98
C ILE A 57 -14.54 6.01 -1.72
N LYS A 58 -13.58 6.65 -1.06
CA LYS A 58 -12.20 6.80 -1.58
C LYS A 58 -11.42 5.52 -1.26
N ILE A 59 -10.92 4.85 -2.29
CA ILE A 59 -10.08 3.66 -2.17
C ILE A 59 -8.71 3.90 -2.81
N PRO A 60 -7.64 3.19 -2.41
CA PRO A 60 -6.36 3.26 -3.11
C PRO A 60 -6.55 2.88 -4.58
N SER A 61 -5.93 3.65 -5.47
CA SER A 61 -5.83 3.28 -6.88
C SER A 61 -4.75 2.22 -7.09
N LEU A 62 -4.76 1.56 -8.25
CA LEU A 62 -3.76 0.55 -8.58
C LEU A 62 -2.34 1.16 -8.62
N GLU A 63 -2.20 2.41 -9.08
CA GLU A 63 -0.94 3.15 -9.03
C GLU A 63 -0.39 3.28 -7.61
N LYS A 64 -1.27 3.50 -6.63
CA LYS A 64 -0.87 3.57 -5.22
C LYS A 64 -0.42 2.20 -4.71
N LEU A 65 -1.21 1.15 -4.96
CA LEU A 65 -0.89 -0.21 -4.50
C LEU A 65 0.44 -0.71 -5.06
N LEU A 66 0.70 -0.49 -6.35
CA LEU A 66 1.98 -0.87 -6.97
C LEU A 66 3.17 -0.20 -6.29
N VAL A 67 3.05 1.07 -5.93
CA VAL A 67 4.11 1.81 -5.24
C VAL A 67 4.21 1.44 -3.76
N ASP A 68 3.09 1.24 -3.07
CA ASP A 68 3.03 0.88 -1.64
C ASP A 68 3.71 -0.47 -1.38
N MET A 69 3.60 -1.45 -2.29
CA MET A 69 4.36 -2.71 -2.22
C MET A 69 5.89 -2.54 -2.23
N LEU A 70 6.40 -1.41 -2.71
CA LEU A 70 7.84 -1.11 -2.68
C LEU A 70 8.27 -0.42 -1.37
N ILE A 71 7.32 0.00 -0.56
CA ILE A 71 7.52 0.83 0.63
C ILE A 71 7.33 -0.02 1.88
N ASP A 72 6.13 -0.59 2.02
CA ASP A 72 5.73 -1.37 3.19
C ASP A 72 6.04 -2.85 2.95
N VAL A 73 7.33 -3.18 2.84
CA VAL A 73 7.80 -4.51 2.43
C VAL A 73 7.35 -5.62 3.38
N ASP A 74 7.20 -5.31 4.67
CA ASP A 74 6.74 -6.26 5.68
C ASP A 74 5.24 -6.56 5.49
N VAL A 75 4.43 -5.51 5.34
CA VAL A 75 2.98 -5.63 5.06
C VAL A 75 2.71 -6.39 3.77
N PHE A 76 3.57 -6.22 2.77
CA PHE A 76 3.48 -6.88 1.47
C PHE A 76 4.51 -8.00 1.30
N ALA A 77 4.92 -8.65 2.39
CA ALA A 77 5.99 -9.66 2.38
C ALA A 77 5.67 -10.80 1.40
N ALA A 78 4.44 -11.31 1.44
CA ALA A 78 3.97 -12.37 0.54
C ALA A 78 4.02 -12.00 -0.95
N GLN A 79 3.97 -10.70 -1.28
CA GLN A 79 4.02 -10.22 -2.67
C GLN A 79 5.44 -9.87 -3.13
N GLN A 80 6.43 -9.79 -2.24
CA GLN A 80 7.79 -9.37 -2.61
C GLN A 80 8.45 -10.30 -3.65
N GLY A 81 8.16 -11.61 -3.59
CA GLY A 81 8.68 -12.60 -4.54
C GLY A 81 8.08 -12.49 -5.96
N GLU A 82 6.93 -11.83 -6.09
CA GLU A 82 6.11 -11.81 -7.32
C GLU A 82 5.97 -10.41 -7.92
N LEU A 83 6.77 -9.43 -7.48
CA LEU A 83 6.62 -8.03 -7.89
C LEU A 83 6.66 -7.85 -9.41
N GLU A 84 7.57 -8.54 -10.11
CA GLU A 84 7.66 -8.45 -11.57
C GLU A 84 6.39 -8.98 -12.25
N PHE A 85 5.90 -10.14 -11.81
CA PHE A 85 4.66 -10.72 -12.33
C PHE A 85 3.44 -9.84 -12.05
N ILE A 86 3.34 -9.29 -10.84
CA ILE A 86 2.26 -8.38 -10.44
C ILE A 86 2.28 -7.11 -11.28
N TYR A 87 3.45 -6.48 -11.45
CA TYR A 87 3.61 -5.31 -12.32
C TYR A 87 3.22 -5.64 -13.76
N LYS A 88 3.78 -6.72 -14.34
CA LYS A 88 3.48 -7.16 -15.70
C LYS A 88 2.01 -7.39 -15.94
N THR A 89 1.37 -8.13 -15.05
CA THR A 89 -0.06 -8.44 -15.14
C THR A 89 -0.90 -7.18 -14.98
N SER A 90 -0.52 -6.27 -14.07
CA SER A 90 -1.23 -5.02 -13.84
C SER A 90 -1.20 -4.11 -15.06
N PHE A 91 -0.02 -3.90 -15.67
CA PHE A 91 0.13 -3.10 -16.89
C PHE A 91 -0.52 -3.74 -18.12
N LYS A 92 -0.61 -5.07 -18.17
CA LYS A 92 -1.29 -5.79 -19.25
C LYS A 92 -2.82 -5.70 -19.14
N LYS A 93 -3.38 -5.83 -17.93
CA LYS A 93 -4.83 -5.96 -17.71
C LYS A 93 -5.54 -4.64 -17.46
N PHE A 94 -4.83 -3.63 -16.95
CA PHE A 94 -5.44 -2.38 -16.51
C PHE A 94 -4.77 -1.17 -17.14
N GLN A 95 -5.56 -0.13 -17.37
CA GLN A 95 -5.03 1.18 -17.75
C GLN A 95 -4.41 1.84 -16.52
N ILE A 96 -3.08 1.92 -16.50
CA ILE A 96 -2.31 2.54 -15.42
C ILE A 96 -1.83 3.92 -15.84
N ASN A 97 -2.16 4.93 -15.05
CA ASN A 97 -1.65 6.29 -15.22
C ASN A 97 -0.20 6.38 -14.70
N LYS A 98 0.75 6.14 -15.60
CA LYS A 98 2.20 6.18 -15.31
C LYS A 98 2.67 7.49 -14.68
N ASN A 99 2.12 8.64 -15.11
CA ASN A 99 2.48 9.94 -14.55
C ASN A 99 2.03 10.09 -13.09
N LYS A 100 0.81 9.63 -12.78
CA LYS A 100 0.26 9.61 -11.42
C LYS A 100 1.07 8.69 -10.51
N MET A 101 1.38 7.47 -10.98
CA MET A 101 2.21 6.51 -10.26
C MET A 101 3.63 7.05 -10.01
N LYS A 102 4.26 7.64 -11.04
CA LYS A 102 5.61 8.22 -10.94
C LYS A 102 5.69 9.35 -9.91
N ARG A 103 4.73 10.29 -9.93
CA ARG A 103 4.68 11.37 -8.93
C ARG A 103 4.60 10.83 -7.51
N TYR A 104 3.75 9.82 -7.29
CA TYR A 104 3.64 9.18 -5.98
C TYR A 104 4.92 8.43 -5.58
N ALA A 105 5.54 7.68 -6.50
CA ALA A 105 6.80 6.98 -6.26
C ALA A 105 7.95 7.93 -5.90
N ILE A 106 8.04 9.12 -6.54
CA ILE A 106 9.03 10.15 -6.19
C ILE A 106 8.84 10.59 -4.74
N ARG A 107 7.61 10.93 -4.35
CA ARG A 107 7.31 11.40 -2.99
C ARG A 107 7.54 10.35 -1.91
N ARG A 108 7.51 9.07 -2.29
CA ARG A 108 7.81 7.96 -1.39
C ARG A 108 9.26 7.45 -1.51
N ASN A 109 10.12 8.15 -2.24
CA ASN A 109 11.51 7.78 -2.48
C ASN A 109 11.68 6.35 -3.05
N ARG A 110 10.82 6.00 -4.01
CA ARG A 110 10.80 4.70 -4.71
C ARG A 110 10.84 4.82 -6.23
N GLU A 111 11.10 6.01 -6.78
CA GLU A 111 11.12 6.24 -8.24
C GLU A 111 12.07 5.27 -8.97
N LYS A 112 13.31 5.12 -8.49
CA LYS A 112 14.31 4.24 -9.12
C LYS A 112 13.86 2.78 -9.17
N ARG A 113 13.38 2.24 -8.05
CA ARG A 113 12.90 0.84 -7.94
C ARG A 113 11.66 0.61 -8.81
N MET A 114 10.71 1.55 -8.78
CA MET A 114 9.53 1.51 -9.63
C MET A 114 9.90 1.51 -11.12
N LYS A 115 10.82 2.41 -11.55
CA LYS A 115 11.27 2.48 -12.94
C LYS A 115 11.89 1.17 -13.43
N LYS A 116 12.69 0.51 -12.59
CA LYS A 116 13.29 -0.80 -12.91
C LYS A 116 12.20 -1.81 -13.26
N LEU A 117 11.20 -1.97 -12.39
CA LEU A 117 10.09 -2.90 -12.60
C LEU A 117 9.24 -2.56 -13.82
N THR A 118 8.98 -1.28 -14.07
CA THR A 118 8.21 -0.87 -15.25
C THR A 118 8.96 -1.10 -16.57
N ASN A 119 10.29 -0.92 -16.58
CA ASN A 119 11.09 -1.12 -17.79
C ASN A 119 11.20 -2.61 -18.15
N THR A 120 11.41 -3.48 -17.15
CA THR A 120 11.39 -4.95 -17.34
C THR A 120 10.02 -5.44 -17.83
N THR A 121 8.95 -4.76 -17.44
CA THR A 121 7.58 -5.12 -17.83
C THR A 121 7.22 -4.72 -19.27
N LEU A 122 7.80 -3.63 -19.77
CA LEU A 122 7.48 -3.03 -21.07
C LEU A 122 8.47 -3.40 -22.18
N ALA A 123 9.58 -4.06 -21.81
CA ALA A 123 10.50 -4.73 -22.72
C ALA A 123 9.93 -6.10 -23.11
#